data_AF-A0A1V5S388-F1
#
_entry.id   AF-A0A1V5S388-F1
#
_cell.length_a   1.000
_cell.length_b   1.000
_cell.length_c   1.000
_cell.angle_alpha   90.00
_cell.angle_beta   90.00
_cell.angle_gamma   90.00
#
_symmetry.space_group_name_H-M   'P 1'
#
loop_
_entity.id
_entity.type
_entity.pdbx_description
1 polymer ?
#
loop_
_entity_poly.entity_id
_entity_poly.type
_entity_poly.pdbx_seq_one_letter_code
_entity_poly.pdbx_strand_id
1 'polypeptide(L)'
;MFKSVLKLFLRTKALVGFYGAFLLFVLFFAARQFMSDPGIDGILGACTAPLSFSIFAFVLFAFIAYEFGCFCKRYSFEECLRSTHNGYQKFIMVQGLWLLVLVFVFLLLMLIWNLLLCVRYDIWRTDYIVQMFLNVLLSFFLIPCFGALFGFTASKSVKRINAYLLLVLFTLLCSPLANRLGNIIYEFGINIYPFLNIFDLFPPALNWRPVAAFGHSVLPYRWVLTGFWALLSLGLLFWKMSEKRRRIRFSGILVSLGFGALCFSLFLQPASKLLLASDDPKASIMADWDYYMQKHKDISETAATFEIKEYDLEFTVGRELRATAVLKIDKNNLNEYPLTLYHGYRIQSVADGNGQALSYAQEGDAVTVYNPGGQIINEI
;
A
#
# COMPACT_ATOMS: atom_id res chain seq x y z
N MET A 1 23.85 -29.31 1.53
CA MET A 1 24.00 -27.83 1.50
C MET A 1 23.09 -27.13 2.50
N PHE A 2 21.79 -27.43 2.56
CA PHE A 2 20.85 -26.85 3.56
C PHE A 2 21.33 -26.95 5.02
N LYS A 3 21.65 -28.16 5.51
CA LYS A 3 22.21 -28.36 6.86
C LYS A 3 23.48 -27.54 7.13
N SER A 4 24.31 -27.31 6.11
CA SER A 4 25.55 -26.53 6.25
C SER A 4 25.26 -25.04 6.38
N VAL A 5 24.33 -24.51 5.59
CA VAL A 5 23.89 -23.11 5.66
C VAL A 5 23.18 -22.83 6.99
N LEU A 6 22.35 -23.75 7.46
CA LEU A 6 21.74 -23.71 8.79
C LEU A 6 22.82 -23.63 9.89
N LYS A 7 23.79 -24.54 9.88
CA LYS A 7 24.90 -24.51 10.84
C LYS A 7 25.69 -23.20 10.78
N LEU A 8 25.88 -22.64 9.58
CA LEU A 8 26.56 -21.35 9.41
C LEU A 8 25.75 -20.21 10.04
N PHE A 9 24.44 -20.17 9.81
CA PHE A 9 23.56 -19.18 10.41
C PHE A 9 23.58 -19.30 11.94
N LEU A 10 23.41 -20.52 12.47
CA LEU A 10 23.41 -20.79 13.92
C LEU A 10 24.74 -20.47 14.60
N ARG A 11 25.87 -20.62 13.90
CA ARG A 11 27.19 -20.20 14.40
C ARG A 11 27.34 -18.68 14.49
N THR A 12 26.53 -17.93 13.75
CA THR A 12 26.51 -16.47 13.83
C THR A 12 25.65 -16.01 14.99
N LYS A 13 26.23 -16.04 16.19
CA LYS A 13 25.55 -15.68 17.45
C LYS A 13 24.85 -14.32 17.38
N ALA A 14 25.42 -13.35 16.67
CA ALA A 14 24.81 -12.03 16.50
C ALA A 14 23.47 -12.09 15.74
N LEU A 15 23.41 -12.74 14.57
CA LEU A 15 22.17 -12.82 13.77
C LEU A 15 21.08 -13.63 14.48
N VAL A 16 21.48 -14.75 15.11
CA VAL A 16 20.56 -15.56 15.93
C VAL A 16 20.05 -14.75 17.12
N GLY A 17 20.95 -14.02 17.79
CA GLY A 17 20.63 -13.15 18.92
C GLY A 17 19.65 -12.04 18.54
N PHE A 18 19.89 -11.33 17.43
CA PHE A 18 18.99 -10.28 16.95
C PHE A 18 17.61 -10.82 16.57
N TYR A 19 17.55 -11.94 15.85
CA TYR A 19 16.29 -12.57 15.48
C TYR A 19 15.52 -13.08 16.72
N GLY A 20 16.20 -13.77 17.63
CA GLY A 20 15.61 -14.26 18.88
C GLY A 20 15.13 -13.13 19.78
N ALA A 21 15.93 -12.07 19.94
CA ALA A 21 15.54 -10.88 20.70
C ALA A 21 14.30 -10.19 20.08
N PHE A 22 14.22 -10.13 18.74
CA PHE A 22 13.04 -9.60 18.07
C PHE A 22 11.79 -10.45 18.32
N LEU A 23 11.88 -11.78 18.25
CA LEU A 23 10.75 -12.65 18.57
C LEU A 23 10.31 -12.52 20.04
N LEU A 24 11.26 -12.43 20.98
CA LEU A 24 10.97 -12.19 22.38
C LEU A 24 10.32 -10.82 22.60
N PHE A 25 10.77 -9.80 21.88
CA PHE A 25 10.18 -8.47 21.92
C PHE A 25 8.74 -8.47 21.42
N VAL A 26 8.44 -9.18 20.33
CA VAL A 26 7.07 -9.41 19.84
C VAL A 26 6.22 -10.11 20.89
N LEU A 27 6.73 -11.19 21.49
CA LEU A 27 6.02 -11.94 22.54
C LEU A 27 5.75 -11.08 23.78
N PHE A 28 6.72 -10.26 24.20
CA PHE A 28 6.56 -9.33 25.30
C PHE A 28 5.44 -8.32 25.03
N PHE A 29 5.40 -7.74 23.83
CA PHE A 29 4.34 -6.80 23.45
C PHE A 29 2.97 -7.48 23.33
N ALA A 30 2.91 -8.69 22.79
CA ALA A 30 1.69 -9.49 22.77
C ALA A 30 1.19 -9.74 24.19
N ALA A 31 2.04 -10.26 25.08
CA ALA A 31 1.69 -10.51 26.48
C ALA A 31 1.22 -9.23 27.20
N ARG A 32 1.95 -8.12 27.02
CA ARG A 32 1.57 -6.82 27.58
C ARG A 32 0.18 -6.38 27.09
N GLN A 33 -0.12 -6.56 25.80
CA GLN A 33 -1.44 -6.23 25.26
C GLN A 33 -2.54 -7.10 25.90
N PHE A 34 -2.29 -8.40 26.13
CA PHE A 34 -3.25 -9.28 26.81
C PHE A 34 -3.43 -8.96 28.30
N MET A 35 -2.43 -8.41 28.96
CA MET A 35 -2.49 -7.98 30.36
C MET A 35 -3.15 -6.61 30.57
N SER A 36 -3.11 -5.71 29.58
CA SER A 36 -3.81 -4.43 29.63
C SER A 36 -5.29 -4.59 29.37
N ASP A 37 -6.14 -3.77 29.98
CA ASP A 37 -7.59 -3.78 29.73
C ASP A 37 -7.93 -3.61 28.24
N PRO A 38 -9.03 -4.21 27.76
CA PRO A 38 -9.49 -4.00 26.39
C PRO A 38 -9.76 -2.50 26.17
N GLY A 39 -8.97 -1.88 25.29
CA GLY A 39 -9.16 -0.47 24.94
C GLY A 39 -10.53 -0.22 24.29
N ILE A 40 -10.99 1.03 24.37
CA ILE A 40 -12.29 1.50 23.85
C ILE A 40 -12.39 1.33 22.33
N ASP A 41 -11.26 1.29 21.61
CA ASP A 41 -11.19 1.22 20.14
C ASP A 41 -11.52 -0.17 19.54
N GLY A 42 -11.93 -1.14 20.37
CA GLY A 42 -12.33 -2.48 19.95
C GLY A 42 -11.21 -3.28 19.26
N ILE A 43 -11.59 -4.34 18.55
CA ILE A 43 -10.62 -5.24 17.90
C ILE A 43 -9.81 -4.54 16.78
N LEU A 44 -10.41 -3.60 16.06
CA LEU A 44 -9.74 -2.86 14.99
C LEU A 44 -8.60 -1.99 15.54
N GLY A 45 -8.85 -1.31 16.67
CA GLY A 45 -7.81 -0.60 17.41
C GLY A 45 -6.77 -1.57 17.96
N ALA A 46 -7.18 -2.71 18.52
CA ALA A 46 -6.24 -3.70 19.04
C ALA A 46 -5.30 -4.27 17.96
N CYS A 47 -5.76 -4.41 16.72
CA CYS A 47 -4.93 -4.87 15.60
C CYS A 47 -3.88 -3.86 15.13
N THR A 48 -3.96 -2.58 15.54
CA THR A 48 -2.94 -1.58 15.18
C THR A 48 -1.57 -1.94 15.76
N ALA A 49 -1.54 -2.47 16.99
CA ALA A 49 -0.32 -2.87 17.67
C ALA A 49 0.46 -3.96 16.92
N PRO A 50 -0.11 -5.14 16.59
CA PRO A 50 0.61 -6.12 15.77
C PRO A 50 0.96 -5.56 14.40
N LEU A 51 0.07 -4.83 13.72
CA LEU A 51 0.34 -4.26 12.39
C LEU A 51 1.56 -3.32 12.38
N SER A 52 1.81 -2.59 13.47
CA SER A 52 3.00 -1.75 13.61
C SER A 52 4.32 -2.52 13.52
N PHE A 53 4.32 -3.83 13.77
CA PHE A 53 5.51 -4.66 13.63
C PHE A 53 5.96 -4.89 12.18
N SER A 54 5.15 -4.54 11.17
CA SER A 54 5.52 -4.73 9.76
C SER A 54 6.78 -3.94 9.38
N ILE A 55 6.95 -2.71 9.88
CA ILE A 55 8.14 -1.89 9.60
C ILE A 55 9.38 -2.48 10.27
N PHE A 56 9.26 -2.89 11.53
CA PHE A 56 10.37 -3.51 12.26
C PHE A 56 10.78 -4.85 11.64
N ALA A 57 9.80 -5.64 11.18
CA ALA A 57 10.05 -6.88 10.46
C ALA A 57 10.78 -6.62 9.14
N PHE A 58 10.31 -5.65 8.33
CA PHE A 58 11.00 -5.26 7.10
C PHE A 58 12.48 -4.93 7.36
N VAL A 59 12.75 -4.05 8.34
CA VAL A 59 14.10 -3.64 8.71
C VAL A 59 14.93 -4.85 9.13
N LEU A 60 14.44 -5.64 10.09
CA LEU A 60 15.16 -6.81 10.59
C LEU A 60 15.53 -7.77 9.46
N PHE A 61 14.56 -8.16 8.63
CA PHE A 61 14.78 -9.12 7.57
C PHE A 61 15.68 -8.56 6.47
N ALA A 62 15.62 -7.27 6.17
CA ALA A 62 16.56 -6.62 5.26
C ALA A 62 17.99 -6.64 5.80
N PHE A 63 18.21 -6.30 7.07
CA PHE A 63 19.55 -6.32 7.68
C PHE A 63 20.10 -7.74 7.84
N ILE A 64 19.28 -8.70 8.29
CA ILE A 64 19.68 -10.10 8.40
C ILE A 64 20.05 -10.63 7.01
N ALA A 65 19.23 -10.39 5.99
CA ALA A 65 19.50 -10.85 4.64
C ALA A 65 20.74 -10.20 4.03
N TYR A 66 20.99 -8.92 4.32
CA TYR A 66 22.21 -8.23 3.92
C TYR A 66 23.46 -8.88 4.54
N GLU A 67 23.52 -8.99 5.87
CA GLU A 67 24.67 -9.59 6.56
C GLU A 67 24.88 -11.05 6.16
N PHE A 68 23.79 -11.82 6.05
CA PHE A 68 23.83 -13.21 5.63
C PHE A 68 24.32 -13.36 4.18
N GLY A 69 23.88 -12.47 3.29
CA GLY A 69 24.30 -12.42 1.89
C GLY A 69 25.78 -12.01 1.71
N CYS A 70 26.34 -11.26 2.65
CA CYS A 70 27.75 -10.88 2.66
C CYS A 70 28.70 -12.00 3.13
N PHE A 71 28.21 -13.10 3.70
CA PHE A 71 29.10 -14.09 4.32
C PHE A 71 30.11 -14.72 3.37
N CYS A 72 29.70 -15.13 2.16
CA CYS A 72 30.64 -15.75 1.23
C CYS A 72 31.78 -14.80 0.85
N LYS A 73 31.46 -13.50 0.73
CA LYS A 73 32.44 -12.45 0.43
C LYS A 73 33.37 -12.18 1.62
N ARG A 74 32.83 -12.16 2.84
CA ARG A 74 33.60 -11.88 4.07
C ARG A 74 34.62 -12.98 4.40
N TYR A 75 34.29 -14.23 4.12
CA TYR A 75 35.14 -15.40 4.41
C TYR A 75 35.86 -15.96 3.18
N SER A 76 35.86 -15.23 2.05
CA SER A 76 36.51 -15.64 0.79
C SER A 76 36.11 -17.03 0.27
N PHE A 77 34.93 -17.52 0.64
CA PHE A 77 34.41 -18.83 0.19
C PHE A 77 33.83 -18.80 -1.23
N GLU A 78 33.73 -17.62 -1.86
CA GLU A 78 33.13 -17.49 -3.19
C GLU A 78 33.88 -18.31 -4.25
N GLU A 79 35.22 -18.34 -4.21
CA GLU A 79 36.04 -19.06 -5.18
C GLU A 79 35.83 -20.58 -5.06
N CYS A 80 35.85 -21.12 -3.83
CA CYS A 80 35.56 -22.52 -3.56
C CYS A 80 34.14 -22.93 -3.96
N LEU A 81 33.15 -22.05 -3.79
CA LEU A 81 31.77 -22.33 -4.21
C LEU A 81 31.58 -22.21 -5.73
N ARG A 82 32.41 -21.40 -6.41
CA ARG A 82 32.38 -21.24 -7.88
C ARG A 82 33.13 -22.34 -8.62
N SER A 83 34.06 -23.04 -7.97
CA SER A 83 34.77 -24.20 -8.55
C SER A 83 33.91 -25.46 -8.63
N THR A 84 32.80 -25.52 -7.88
CA THR A 84 31.83 -26.62 -7.92
C THR A 84 30.66 -26.32 -8.86
N HIS A 85 30.16 -27.33 -9.57
CA HIS A 85 29.05 -27.17 -10.52
C HIS A 85 27.78 -26.62 -9.82
N ASN A 86 27.45 -25.36 -10.14
CA ASN A 86 26.35 -24.59 -9.56
C ASN A 86 26.43 -24.39 -8.04
N GLY A 87 27.60 -24.57 -7.41
CA GLY A 87 27.76 -24.49 -5.96
C GLY A 87 27.34 -23.13 -5.39
N TYR A 88 27.82 -22.04 -5.99
CA TYR A 88 27.48 -20.67 -5.59
C TYR A 88 25.97 -20.36 -5.71
N GLN A 89 25.34 -20.76 -6.81
CA GLN A 89 23.90 -20.53 -7.03
C GLN A 89 23.05 -21.34 -6.06
N LYS A 90 23.38 -22.63 -5.87
CA LYS A 90 22.70 -23.49 -4.89
C LYS A 90 22.85 -22.94 -3.48
N PHE A 91 24.02 -22.41 -3.13
CA PHE A 91 24.26 -21.83 -1.81
C PHE A 91 23.35 -20.63 -1.57
N ILE A 92 23.30 -19.69 -2.52
CA ILE A 92 22.42 -18.52 -2.43
C ILE A 92 20.95 -18.92 -2.35
N MET A 93 20.50 -19.86 -3.19
CA MET A 93 19.12 -20.35 -3.14
C MET A 93 18.77 -20.93 -1.76
N VAL A 94 19.69 -21.70 -1.18
CA VAL A 94 19.54 -22.26 0.17
C VAL A 94 19.53 -21.17 1.24
N GLN A 95 20.32 -20.09 1.08
CA GLN A 95 20.24 -18.93 1.98
C GLN A 95 18.87 -18.25 1.91
N GLY A 96 18.34 -18.03 0.70
CA GLY A 96 17.00 -17.49 0.49
C GLY A 96 15.91 -18.36 1.11
N LEU A 97 15.98 -19.69 0.92
CA LEU A 97 15.06 -20.64 1.55
C LEU A 97 15.13 -20.58 3.08
N TRP A 98 16.33 -20.44 3.65
CA TRP A 98 16.48 -20.31 5.11
C TRP A 98 15.87 -18.99 5.63
N LEU A 99 16.07 -17.88 4.92
CA LEU A 99 15.42 -16.61 5.26
C LEU A 99 13.90 -16.73 5.19
N LEU A 100 13.36 -17.45 4.20
CA LEU A 100 11.92 -17.72 4.09
C LEU A 100 11.39 -18.54 5.27
N VAL A 101 12.16 -19.51 5.79
CA VAL A 101 11.79 -20.24 7.02
C VAL A 101 11.71 -19.29 8.22
N LEU A 102 12.66 -18.35 8.37
CA LEU A 102 12.64 -17.36 9.45
C LEU A 102 11.43 -16.41 9.31
N VAL A 103 11.08 -16.01 8.09
CA VAL A 103 9.86 -15.22 7.83
C VAL A 103 8.62 -16.03 8.18
N PHE A 104 8.57 -17.32 7.83
CA PHE A 104 7.43 -18.18 8.11
C PHE A 104 7.20 -18.40 9.61
N VAL A 105 8.28 -18.58 10.39
CA VAL A 105 8.18 -18.66 11.86
C VAL A 105 7.61 -17.36 12.44
N PHE A 106 8.05 -16.21 11.94
CA PHE A 106 7.52 -14.91 12.34
C PHE A 106 6.03 -14.73 11.95
N LEU A 107 5.65 -15.17 10.74
CA LEU A 107 4.27 -15.17 10.27
C LEU A 107 3.36 -15.97 11.20
N LEU A 108 3.77 -17.18 11.60
CA LEU A 108 2.98 -18.03 12.50
C LEU A 108 2.77 -17.36 13.85
N LEU A 109 3.81 -16.72 14.40
CA LEU A 109 3.71 -15.96 15.64
C LEU A 109 2.69 -14.82 15.53
N MET A 110 2.73 -14.06 14.42
CA MET A 110 1.78 -12.97 14.18
C MET A 110 0.36 -13.46 13.93
N LEU A 111 0.20 -14.60 13.27
CA LEU A 111 -1.11 -15.22 13.08
C LEU A 111 -1.71 -15.65 14.43
N ILE A 112 -0.92 -16.28 15.30
CA ILE A 112 -1.35 -16.67 16.65
C ILE A 112 -1.77 -15.43 17.44
N TRP A 113 -0.97 -14.35 17.44
CA TRP A 113 -1.33 -13.11 18.14
C TRP A 113 -2.68 -12.56 17.65
N ASN A 114 -2.88 -12.45 16.33
CA ASN A 114 -4.15 -11.94 15.79
C ASN A 114 -5.34 -12.88 16.11
N LEU A 115 -5.16 -14.20 16.05
CA LEU A 115 -6.20 -15.16 16.44
C LEU A 115 -6.56 -15.04 17.93
N LEU A 116 -5.58 -14.82 18.80
CA LEU A 116 -5.84 -14.59 20.23
C LEU A 116 -6.61 -13.27 20.45
N LEU A 117 -6.44 -12.26 19.59
CA LEU A 117 -7.28 -11.06 19.63
C LEU A 117 -8.74 -11.38 19.24
N CYS A 118 -8.97 -12.23 18.24
CA CYS A 118 -10.34 -12.70 17.91
C CYS A 118 -11.00 -13.39 19.10
N VAL A 119 -10.26 -14.27 19.79
CA VAL A 119 -10.74 -14.95 21.02
C VAL A 119 -11.09 -13.93 22.09
N ARG A 120 -10.20 -12.96 22.33
CA ARG A 120 -10.36 -11.99 23.42
C ARG A 120 -11.57 -11.07 23.23
N TYR A 121 -11.79 -10.61 22.01
CA TYR A 121 -12.89 -9.70 21.68
C TYR A 121 -14.17 -10.43 21.27
N ASP A 122 -14.16 -11.77 21.25
CA ASP A 122 -15.26 -12.63 20.83
C ASP A 122 -15.80 -12.30 19.42
N ILE A 123 -14.89 -12.10 18.46
CA ILE A 123 -15.24 -11.75 17.08
C ILE A 123 -14.77 -12.86 16.14
N TRP A 124 -15.74 -13.63 15.64
CA TRP A 124 -15.53 -14.77 14.74
C TRP A 124 -16.22 -14.63 13.38
N ARG A 125 -16.52 -13.41 12.95
CA ARG A 125 -17.13 -13.16 11.64
C ARG A 125 -16.19 -13.55 10.50
N THR A 126 -16.70 -14.32 9.53
CA THR A 126 -15.92 -14.80 8.38
C THR A 126 -15.26 -13.67 7.60
N ASP A 127 -16.00 -12.58 7.32
CA ASP A 127 -15.48 -11.43 6.57
C ASP A 127 -14.27 -10.81 7.26
N TYR A 128 -14.35 -10.68 8.60
CA TYR A 128 -13.26 -10.16 9.41
C TYR A 128 -12.06 -11.12 9.43
N ILE A 129 -12.29 -12.43 9.58
CA ILE A 129 -11.22 -13.43 9.58
C ILE A 129 -10.46 -13.42 8.23
N VAL A 130 -11.18 -13.30 7.11
CA VAL A 130 -10.58 -13.17 5.78
C VAL A 130 -9.75 -11.89 5.69
N GLN A 131 -10.29 -10.75 6.10
CA GLN A 131 -9.56 -9.48 6.11
C GLN A 131 -8.32 -9.51 7.01
N MET A 132 -8.43 -10.11 8.20
CA MET A 132 -7.31 -10.30 9.13
C MET A 132 -6.22 -11.18 8.50
N PHE A 133 -6.60 -12.31 7.91
CA PHE A 133 -5.65 -13.21 7.25
C PHE A 133 -4.92 -12.52 6.09
N LEU A 134 -5.66 -11.78 5.24
CA LEU A 134 -5.07 -11.01 4.15
C LEU A 134 -4.11 -9.92 4.67
N ASN A 135 -4.46 -9.22 5.74
CA ASN A 135 -3.58 -8.25 6.38
C ASN A 135 -2.31 -8.88 6.94
N VAL A 136 -2.43 -10.05 7.59
CA VAL A 136 -1.30 -10.80 8.14
C VAL A 136 -0.38 -11.29 7.03
N LEU A 137 -0.95 -11.84 5.94
CA LEU A 137 -0.21 -12.30 4.79
C LEU A 137 0.54 -11.16 4.08
N LEU A 138 -0.13 -10.02 3.88
CA LEU A 138 0.51 -8.85 3.27
C LEU A 138 1.61 -8.28 4.19
N SER A 139 1.29 -8.05 5.46
CA SER A 139 2.13 -7.25 6.36
C SER A 139 3.26 -8.04 7.03
N PHE A 140 3.08 -9.34 7.27
CA PHE A 140 4.04 -10.18 8.01
C PHE A 140 4.65 -11.31 7.18
N PHE A 141 4.18 -11.53 5.94
CA PHE A 141 4.83 -12.45 5.01
C PHE A 141 5.40 -11.72 3.80
N LEU A 142 4.58 -10.98 3.05
CA LEU A 142 5.03 -10.36 1.80
C LEU A 142 6.05 -9.23 2.05
N ILE A 143 5.78 -8.33 3.00
CA ILE A 143 6.69 -7.24 3.36
C ILE A 143 8.05 -7.75 3.89
N PRO A 144 8.11 -8.70 4.86
CA PRO A 144 9.38 -9.31 5.26
C PRO A 144 10.12 -10.06 4.14
N CYS A 145 9.39 -10.76 3.25
CA CYS A 145 9.99 -11.37 2.06
C CYS A 145 10.64 -10.32 1.15
N PHE A 146 9.94 -9.19 0.92
CA PHE A 146 10.50 -8.06 0.20
C PHE A 146 11.74 -7.51 0.91
N GLY A 147 11.69 -7.27 2.23
CA GLY A 147 12.85 -6.83 3.02
C GLY A 147 14.04 -7.76 2.86
N ALA A 148 13.82 -9.07 2.99
CA ALA A 148 14.86 -10.07 2.77
C ALA A 148 15.45 -10.00 1.35
N LEU A 149 14.62 -9.91 0.31
CA LEU A 149 15.07 -9.77 -1.08
C LEU A 149 15.88 -8.48 -1.27
N PHE A 150 15.39 -7.36 -0.76
CA PHE A 150 16.03 -6.05 -0.88
C PHE A 150 17.41 -6.03 -0.21
N GLY A 151 17.50 -6.51 1.03
CA GLY A 151 18.75 -6.63 1.76
C GLY A 151 19.74 -7.58 1.08
N PHE A 152 19.24 -8.72 0.57
CA PHE A 152 20.07 -9.67 -0.16
C PHE A 152 20.62 -9.09 -1.46
N THR A 153 19.82 -8.34 -2.22
CA THR A 153 20.25 -7.61 -3.42
C THR A 153 21.28 -6.54 -3.10
N ALA A 154 21.09 -5.79 -2.01
CA ALA A 154 22.05 -4.79 -1.54
C ALA A 154 23.41 -5.43 -1.21
N SER A 155 23.43 -6.63 -0.62
CA SER A 155 24.66 -7.36 -0.27
C SER A 155 25.58 -7.65 -1.47
N LYS A 156 25.00 -7.72 -2.68
CA LYS A 156 25.70 -8.00 -3.94
C LYS A 156 25.99 -6.75 -4.75
N SER A 157 25.28 -5.67 -4.49
CA SER A 157 25.29 -4.49 -5.35
C SER A 157 26.08 -3.32 -4.77
N VAL A 158 26.17 -3.21 -3.44
CA VAL A 158 26.61 -2.00 -2.75
C VAL A 158 27.67 -2.31 -1.69
N LYS A 159 28.57 -1.36 -1.43
CA LYS A 159 29.53 -1.44 -0.31
C LYS A 159 28.81 -1.27 1.02
N ARG A 160 29.42 -1.74 2.12
CA ARG A 160 28.78 -1.83 3.44
C ARG A 160 28.12 -0.55 3.94
N ILE A 161 28.86 0.56 3.96
CA ILE A 161 28.33 1.85 4.44
C ILE A 161 27.15 2.30 3.58
N ASN A 162 27.33 2.31 2.27
CA ASN A 162 26.29 2.73 1.33
C ASN A 162 25.06 1.81 1.36
N ALA A 163 25.23 0.51 1.64
CA ALA A 163 24.12 -0.42 1.78
C ALA A 163 23.29 -0.10 3.03
N TYR A 164 23.93 0.15 4.17
CA TYR A 164 23.21 0.56 5.37
C TYR A 164 22.51 1.91 5.19
N LEU A 165 23.17 2.89 4.56
CA LEU A 165 22.55 4.18 4.24
C LEU A 165 21.32 4.00 3.35
N LEU A 166 21.41 3.13 2.33
CA LEU A 166 20.28 2.81 1.45
C LEU A 166 19.12 2.15 2.22
N LEU A 167 19.41 1.17 3.08
CA LEU A 167 18.39 0.49 3.89
C LEU A 167 17.69 1.48 4.85
N VAL A 168 18.46 2.36 5.50
CA VAL A 168 17.91 3.38 6.40
C VAL A 168 17.08 4.39 5.63
N LEU A 169 17.59 4.93 4.52
CA LEU A 169 16.87 5.89 3.69
C LEU A 169 15.55 5.31 3.17
N PHE A 170 15.58 4.07 2.66
CA PHE A 170 14.38 3.40 2.18
C PHE A 170 13.36 3.20 3.31
N THR A 171 13.82 2.80 4.50
CA THR A 171 12.96 2.66 5.67
C THR A 171 12.33 3.99 6.07
N LEU A 172 13.09 5.10 6.05
CA LEU A 172 12.58 6.44 6.35
C LEU A 172 11.52 6.87 5.33
N LEU A 173 11.76 6.65 4.04
CA LEU A 173 10.79 6.95 2.97
C LEU A 173 9.49 6.15 3.09
N CYS A 174 9.56 4.91 3.59
CA CYS A 174 8.37 4.09 3.81
C CYS A 174 7.67 4.38 5.14
N SER A 175 8.31 5.12 6.05
CA SER A 175 7.80 5.38 7.39
C SER A 175 6.85 6.58 7.45
N PRO A 176 6.07 6.74 8.54
CA PRO A 176 5.23 7.93 8.78
C PRO A 176 6.00 9.28 8.71
N LEU A 177 7.33 9.25 8.84
CA LEU A 177 8.17 10.43 8.75
C LEU A 177 8.18 11.04 7.33
N ALA A 178 7.99 10.21 6.29
CA ALA A 178 7.87 10.68 4.92
C ALA A 178 6.66 11.61 4.73
N ASN A 179 5.51 11.25 5.31
CA ASN A 179 4.31 12.09 5.26
C ASN A 179 4.51 13.43 5.96
N ARG A 180 5.25 13.47 7.08
CA ARG A 180 5.60 14.75 7.73
C ARG A 180 6.43 15.65 6.83
N LEU A 181 7.41 15.09 6.11
CA LEU A 181 8.19 15.83 5.11
C LEU A 181 7.29 16.30 3.95
N GLY A 182 6.35 15.47 3.53
CA GLY A 182 5.31 15.82 2.55
C GLY A 182 4.52 17.05 2.95
N ASN A 183 4.01 17.08 4.19
CA ASN A 183 3.26 18.23 4.73
C ASN A 183 4.10 19.52 4.76
N ILE A 184 5.33 19.45 5.27
CA ILE A 184 6.22 20.63 5.31
C ILE A 184 6.45 21.19 3.90
N ILE A 185 6.69 20.32 2.91
CA ILE A 185 6.93 20.74 1.53
C ILE A 185 5.63 21.25 0.87
N TYR A 186 4.49 20.69 1.24
CA TYR A 186 3.18 21.13 0.76
C TYR A 186 2.83 22.54 1.23
N GLU A 187 3.26 22.96 2.43
CA GLU A 187 3.10 24.34 2.91
C GLU A 187 3.81 25.37 2.01
N PHE A 188 4.85 24.97 1.28
CA PHE A 188 5.50 25.80 0.26
C PHE A 188 4.81 25.74 -1.13
N GLY A 189 3.64 25.10 -1.23
CA GLY A 189 2.85 24.97 -2.46
C GLY A 189 3.26 23.81 -3.38
N ILE A 190 4.17 22.93 -2.96
CA ILE A 190 4.67 21.82 -3.79
C ILE A 190 4.10 20.49 -3.30
N ASN A 191 3.35 19.78 -4.15
CA ASN A 191 2.84 18.45 -3.81
C ASN A 191 3.84 17.34 -4.20
N ILE A 192 4.50 16.74 -3.21
CA ILE A 192 5.40 15.57 -3.40
C ILE A 192 4.76 14.22 -3.04
N TYR A 193 3.52 14.20 -2.55
CA TYR A 193 2.84 12.97 -2.16
C TYR A 193 2.72 11.93 -3.27
N PRO A 194 2.53 12.27 -4.56
CA PRO A 194 2.56 11.28 -5.63
C PRO A 194 3.85 10.45 -5.67
N PHE A 195 4.99 11.05 -5.30
CA PHE A 195 6.27 10.35 -5.17
C PHE A 195 6.35 9.55 -3.85
N LEU A 196 5.95 10.15 -2.73
CA LEU A 196 5.97 9.48 -1.42
C LEU A 196 5.08 8.24 -1.38
N ASN A 197 3.93 8.28 -2.07
CA ASN A 197 2.98 7.17 -2.17
C ASN A 197 3.58 5.92 -2.83
N ILE A 198 4.68 6.05 -3.58
CA ILE A 198 5.42 4.89 -4.14
C ILE A 198 6.14 4.11 -3.02
N PHE A 199 6.33 4.71 -1.85
CA PHE A 199 6.98 4.10 -0.68
C PHE A 199 5.98 3.73 0.43
N ASP A 200 4.68 3.98 0.25
CA ASP A 200 3.63 3.66 1.24
C ASP A 200 3.31 2.15 1.30
N LEU A 201 4.27 1.38 1.83
CA LEU A 201 4.23 -0.09 1.89
C LEU A 201 3.53 -0.61 3.17
N PHE A 202 3.70 0.11 4.27
CA PHE A 202 3.22 -0.34 5.58
C PHE A 202 1.74 -0.06 5.78
N PRO A 203 1.07 -0.70 6.76
CA PRO A 203 -0.33 -0.45 7.02
C PRO A 203 -0.59 1.04 7.35
N PRO A 204 -1.62 1.66 6.76
CA PRO A 204 -1.93 3.09 6.96
C PRO A 204 -2.31 3.43 8.40
N ALA A 205 -2.62 2.41 9.21
CA ALA A 205 -2.94 2.53 10.64
C ALA A 205 -1.76 2.97 11.53
N LEU A 206 -0.55 3.13 10.98
CA LEU A 206 0.55 3.80 11.66
C LEU A 206 0.41 5.33 11.68
N ASN A 207 -0.44 5.89 10.83
CA ASN A 207 -0.58 7.34 10.66
C ASN A 207 -1.87 7.90 11.27
N TRP A 208 -2.91 7.07 11.48
CA TRP A 208 -4.21 7.51 11.96
C TRP A 208 -5.08 6.36 12.53
N ARG A 209 -6.19 6.69 13.19
CA ARG A 209 -7.16 5.72 13.72
C ARG A 209 -7.88 4.94 12.59
N PRO A 210 -8.16 3.63 12.76
CA PRO A 210 -8.86 2.84 11.75
C PRO A 210 -10.29 3.35 11.54
N VAL A 211 -10.75 3.35 10.29
CA VAL A 211 -12.14 3.72 9.95
C VAL A 211 -13.02 2.49 10.19
N ALA A 212 -13.93 2.57 11.16
CA ALA A 212 -14.73 1.41 11.59
C ALA A 212 -15.51 0.72 10.45
N ALA A 213 -16.03 1.50 9.50
CA ALA A 213 -16.76 0.98 8.34
C ALA A 213 -15.88 0.24 7.31
N PHE A 214 -14.56 0.45 7.34
CA PHE A 214 -13.61 -0.08 6.34
C PHE A 214 -12.61 -1.08 6.94
N GLY A 215 -12.22 -0.90 8.19
CA GLY A 215 -11.16 -1.66 8.85
C GLY A 215 -9.77 -1.32 8.31
N HIS A 216 -8.86 -2.29 8.36
CA HIS A 216 -7.48 -2.14 7.87
C HIS A 216 -7.42 -2.44 6.36
N SER A 217 -6.83 -1.52 5.60
CA SER A 217 -6.78 -1.60 4.13
C SER A 217 -6.01 -2.83 3.63
N VAL A 218 -6.69 -3.71 2.88
CA VAL A 218 -6.09 -4.82 2.11
C VAL A 218 -6.27 -4.64 0.60
N LEU A 219 -6.54 -3.41 0.18
CA LEU A 219 -6.86 -3.08 -1.21
C LEU A 219 -5.75 -3.52 -2.18
N PRO A 220 -6.11 -3.85 -3.43
CA PRO A 220 -5.16 -4.38 -4.42
C PRO A 220 -3.89 -3.53 -4.62
N TYR A 221 -3.98 -2.20 -4.49
CA TYR A 221 -2.82 -1.32 -4.68
C TYR A 221 -1.65 -1.65 -3.74
N ARG A 222 -1.92 -2.13 -2.51
CA ARG A 222 -0.87 -2.45 -1.53
C ARG A 222 -0.08 -3.70 -1.94
N TRP A 223 -0.81 -4.72 -2.41
CA TRP A 223 -0.23 -5.97 -2.93
C TRP A 223 0.64 -5.70 -4.15
N VAL A 224 0.09 -4.91 -5.07
CA VAL A 224 0.73 -4.55 -6.31
C VAL A 224 1.98 -3.69 -6.06
N LEU A 225 1.93 -2.71 -5.15
CA LEU A 225 3.08 -1.88 -4.79
C LEU A 225 4.20 -2.69 -4.13
N THR A 226 3.86 -3.56 -3.17
CA THR A 226 4.84 -4.46 -2.54
C THR A 226 5.44 -5.43 -3.57
N GLY A 227 4.60 -5.95 -4.47
CA GLY A 227 5.01 -6.78 -5.59
C GLY A 227 5.98 -6.07 -6.53
N PHE A 228 5.72 -4.81 -6.90
CA PHE A 228 6.61 -3.99 -7.71
C PHE A 228 8.03 -3.91 -7.10
N TRP A 229 8.14 -3.55 -5.82
CA TRP A 229 9.43 -3.42 -5.15
C TRP A 229 10.17 -4.76 -4.98
N ALA A 230 9.42 -5.84 -4.69
CA ALA A 230 9.99 -7.19 -4.62
C ALA A 230 10.53 -7.65 -5.98
N LEU A 231 9.76 -7.43 -7.05
CA LEU A 231 10.14 -7.80 -8.42
C LEU A 231 11.30 -6.95 -8.95
N LEU A 232 11.34 -5.66 -8.64
CA LEU A 232 12.48 -4.79 -8.94
C LEU A 232 13.75 -5.32 -8.24
N SER A 233 13.66 -5.64 -6.96
CA SER A 233 14.77 -6.20 -6.18
C SER A 233 15.25 -7.54 -6.74
N LEU A 234 14.32 -8.38 -7.19
CA LEU A 234 14.62 -9.67 -7.83
C LEU A 234 15.29 -9.51 -9.20
N GLY A 235 14.83 -8.56 -10.02
CA GLY A 235 15.45 -8.23 -11.31
C GLY A 235 16.90 -7.76 -11.14
N LEU A 236 17.15 -6.89 -10.15
CA LEU A 236 18.51 -6.45 -9.79
C LEU A 236 19.38 -7.60 -9.27
N LEU A 237 18.80 -8.56 -8.54
CA LEU A 237 19.51 -9.76 -8.09
C LEU A 237 19.91 -10.65 -9.27
N PHE A 238 18.99 -10.91 -10.21
CA PHE A 238 19.30 -11.66 -11.42
C PHE A 238 20.40 -10.99 -12.23
N TRP A 239 20.38 -9.65 -12.35
CA TRP A 239 21.44 -8.88 -13.00
C TRP A 239 22.83 -9.15 -12.41
N LYS A 240 22.93 -9.28 -11.08
CA LYS A 240 24.21 -9.48 -10.37
C LYS A 240 24.68 -10.94 -10.29
N MET A 241 23.78 -11.91 -10.32
CA MET A 241 24.13 -13.31 -10.01
C MET A 241 24.53 -14.19 -11.20
N SER A 242 24.25 -13.78 -12.43
CA SER A 242 24.16 -14.70 -13.58
C SER A 242 25.14 -14.37 -14.71
N GLU A 243 26.35 -13.95 -14.36
CA GLU A 243 27.44 -13.63 -15.31
C GLU A 243 27.72 -14.75 -16.32
N LYS A 244 27.69 -16.02 -15.89
CA LYS A 244 28.01 -17.19 -16.74
C LYS A 244 26.81 -17.77 -17.49
N ARG A 245 25.56 -17.41 -17.16
CA ARG A 245 24.34 -17.99 -17.76
C ARG A 245 23.43 -16.93 -18.35
N ARG A 246 23.86 -16.41 -19.49
CA ARG A 246 23.20 -15.31 -20.23
C ARG A 246 21.68 -15.53 -20.39
N ARG A 247 21.22 -16.72 -20.77
CA ARG A 247 19.77 -16.99 -20.94
C ARG A 247 18.97 -16.87 -19.63
N ILE A 248 19.46 -17.43 -18.53
CA ILE A 248 18.77 -17.36 -17.22
C ILE A 248 18.80 -15.92 -16.68
N ARG A 249 19.90 -15.20 -16.92
CA ARG A 249 20.02 -13.77 -16.62
C ARG A 249 18.92 -12.97 -17.30
N PHE A 250 18.88 -13.03 -18.63
CA PHE A 250 17.99 -12.20 -19.43
C PHE A 250 16.53 -12.58 -19.19
N SER A 251 16.19 -13.86 -19.12
CA SER A 251 14.83 -14.30 -18.80
C SER A 251 14.39 -13.86 -17.40
N GLY A 252 15.22 -14.07 -16.37
CA GLY A 252 14.90 -13.65 -15.00
C GLY A 252 14.70 -12.13 -14.88
N ILE A 253 15.53 -11.33 -15.56
CA ILE A 253 15.38 -9.87 -15.61
C ILE A 253 14.11 -9.46 -16.36
N LEU A 254 13.89 -10.01 -17.56
CA LEU A 254 12.74 -9.66 -18.39
C LEU A 254 11.42 -10.00 -17.69
N VAL A 255 11.33 -11.17 -17.07
CA VAL A 255 10.16 -11.60 -16.29
C VAL A 255 9.98 -10.70 -15.09
N SER A 256 11.01 -10.49 -14.28
CA SER A 256 10.89 -9.67 -13.05
C SER A 256 10.54 -8.22 -13.36
N LEU A 257 11.21 -7.59 -14.32
CA LEU A 257 10.93 -6.21 -14.72
C LEU A 257 9.61 -6.08 -15.49
N GLY A 258 9.24 -7.05 -16.31
CA GLY A 258 7.97 -7.06 -17.04
C GLY A 258 6.77 -7.14 -16.08
N PHE A 259 6.77 -8.10 -15.16
CA PHE A 259 5.76 -8.18 -14.11
C PHE A 259 5.85 -7.00 -13.12
N GLY A 260 7.05 -6.49 -12.85
CA GLY A 260 7.25 -5.29 -12.05
C GLY A 260 6.61 -4.06 -12.69
N ALA A 261 6.80 -3.86 -13.99
CA ALA A 261 6.18 -2.78 -14.76
C ALA A 261 4.65 -2.92 -14.81
N LEU A 262 4.13 -4.14 -14.95
CA LEU A 262 2.70 -4.42 -14.85
C LEU A 262 2.17 -4.06 -13.45
N CYS A 263 2.89 -4.41 -12.38
CA CYS A 263 2.50 -4.01 -11.04
C CYS A 263 2.48 -2.47 -10.92
N PHE A 264 3.53 -1.81 -11.37
CA PHE A 264 3.60 -0.35 -11.31
C PHE A 264 2.47 0.32 -12.11
N SER A 265 2.12 -0.18 -13.30
CA SER A 265 1.01 0.37 -14.08
C SER A 265 -0.35 0.17 -13.41
N LEU A 266 -0.61 -1.00 -12.81
CA LEU A 266 -1.82 -1.26 -12.03
C LEU A 266 -1.93 -0.40 -10.75
N PHE A 267 -0.79 -0.03 -10.16
CA PHE A 267 -0.72 0.88 -9.02
C PHE A 267 -1.06 2.32 -9.42
N LEU A 268 -0.63 2.76 -10.61
CA LEU A 268 -0.90 4.10 -11.14
C LEU A 268 -2.34 4.29 -11.60
N GLN A 269 -3.07 3.21 -11.90
CA GLN A 269 -4.48 3.30 -12.25
C GLN A 269 -5.29 3.92 -11.09
N PRO A 270 -6.28 4.78 -11.37
CA PRO A 270 -7.18 5.31 -10.36
C PRO A 270 -7.82 4.20 -9.53
N ALA A 271 -7.94 4.42 -8.22
CA ALA A 271 -8.56 3.50 -7.29
C ALA A 271 -9.15 4.28 -6.12
N SER A 272 -10.29 3.86 -5.61
CA SER A 272 -10.86 4.31 -4.34
C SER A 272 -9.96 3.86 -3.17
N LYS A 273 -8.92 4.65 -2.89
CA LYS A 273 -8.01 4.45 -1.77
C LYS A 273 -8.60 5.15 -0.55
N LEU A 274 -8.53 4.49 0.61
CA LEU A 274 -8.80 5.16 1.87
C LEU A 274 -7.57 5.99 2.25
N LEU A 275 -7.56 7.26 1.85
CA LEU A 275 -6.51 8.23 2.19
C LEU A 275 -6.92 9.01 3.44
N LEU A 276 -6.12 8.87 4.49
CA LEU A 276 -6.36 9.43 5.82
C LEU A 276 -5.76 10.84 5.92
N ALA A 277 -6.09 11.57 6.99
CA ALA A 277 -5.75 13.00 7.12
C ALA A 277 -4.23 13.32 7.05
N SER A 278 -3.38 12.32 7.30
CA SER A 278 -1.93 12.40 7.20
C SER A 278 -1.37 12.16 5.78
N ASP A 279 -2.23 11.76 4.85
CA ASP A 279 -1.84 11.39 3.49
C ASP A 279 -1.97 12.61 2.56
N ASP A 280 -1.97 12.42 1.23
CA ASP A 280 -2.01 13.54 0.27
C ASP A 280 -3.13 14.54 0.61
N PRO A 281 -2.80 15.81 0.95
CA PRO A 281 -3.80 16.82 1.30
C PRO A 281 -4.82 17.08 0.21
N LYS A 282 -4.50 16.78 -1.06
CA LYS A 282 -5.41 16.95 -2.20
C LYS A 282 -6.32 15.77 -2.46
N ALA A 283 -6.07 14.61 -1.86
CA ALA A 283 -6.82 13.38 -2.12
C ALA A 283 -7.30 12.66 -0.85
N SER A 284 -6.86 13.10 0.33
CA SER A 284 -7.28 12.57 1.62
C SER A 284 -8.60 13.17 2.10
N ILE A 285 -9.08 12.70 3.25
CA ILE A 285 -10.21 13.31 3.97
C ILE A 285 -10.03 14.81 4.27
N MET A 286 -8.80 15.34 4.19
CA MET A 286 -8.54 16.78 4.37
C MET A 286 -8.73 17.57 3.06
N ALA A 287 -8.91 16.92 1.92
CA ALA A 287 -9.09 17.58 0.63
C ALA A 287 -10.33 18.47 0.63
N ASP A 288 -11.44 17.99 1.21
CA ASP A 288 -12.68 18.77 1.33
C ASP A 288 -12.49 19.97 2.24
N TRP A 289 -11.77 19.79 3.34
CA TRP A 289 -11.44 20.89 4.24
C TRP A 289 -10.62 21.96 3.52
N ASP A 290 -9.58 21.58 2.77
CA ASP A 290 -8.79 22.51 1.96
C ASP A 290 -9.65 23.20 0.88
N TYR A 291 -10.52 22.45 0.22
CA TYR A 291 -11.42 22.94 -0.82
C TYR A 291 -12.36 24.02 -0.28
N TYR A 292 -13.19 23.70 0.72
CA TYR A 292 -14.20 24.62 1.24
C TYR A 292 -13.60 25.71 2.13
N MET A 293 -12.66 25.36 3.02
CA MET A 293 -12.18 26.28 4.05
C MET A 293 -11.01 27.14 3.61
N GLN A 294 -10.28 26.80 2.53
CA GLN A 294 -9.16 27.64 2.07
C GLN A 294 -9.41 28.28 0.72
N LYS A 295 -9.98 27.54 -0.24
CA LYS A 295 -10.11 27.99 -1.63
C LYS A 295 -11.47 28.57 -1.97
N HIS A 296 -12.53 28.11 -1.29
CA HIS A 296 -13.90 28.48 -1.62
C HIS A 296 -14.71 28.95 -0.40
N LYS A 297 -14.15 29.87 0.37
CA LYS A 297 -14.79 30.42 1.60
C LYS A 297 -16.10 31.18 1.34
N ASP A 298 -16.30 31.68 0.13
CA ASP A 298 -17.40 32.60 -0.21
C ASP A 298 -18.45 31.96 -1.16
N ILE A 299 -18.69 30.64 -1.08
CA ILE A 299 -19.79 30.01 -1.82
C ILE A 299 -21.11 30.48 -1.22
N SER A 300 -21.84 31.33 -1.94
CA SER A 300 -23.21 31.72 -1.60
C SER A 300 -24.19 30.68 -2.15
N GLU A 301 -25.03 30.13 -1.29
CA GLU A 301 -26.20 29.35 -1.74
C GLU A 301 -27.13 30.27 -2.55
N THR A 302 -27.52 29.82 -3.75
CA THR A 302 -28.50 30.50 -4.59
C THR A 302 -29.85 29.79 -4.48
N ALA A 303 -30.93 30.56 -4.54
CA ALA A 303 -32.27 29.97 -4.52
C ALA A 303 -32.50 29.14 -5.78
N ALA A 304 -32.98 27.91 -5.60
CA ALA A 304 -33.27 27.00 -6.71
C ALA A 304 -34.36 27.57 -7.63
N THR A 305 -34.14 27.50 -8.94
CA THR A 305 -35.08 27.99 -9.96
C THR A 305 -36.07 26.92 -10.40
N PHE A 306 -35.80 25.65 -10.12
CA PHE A 306 -36.62 24.46 -10.41
C PHE A 306 -36.45 23.42 -9.29
N GLU A 307 -37.30 22.40 -9.30
CA GLU A 307 -37.28 21.27 -8.39
C GLU A 307 -37.10 19.96 -9.16
N ILE A 308 -36.35 19.03 -8.58
CA ILE A 308 -36.25 17.65 -9.07
C ILE A 308 -37.29 16.82 -8.33
N LYS A 309 -38.26 16.31 -9.08
CA LYS A 309 -39.38 15.50 -8.57
C LYS A 309 -38.98 14.07 -8.27
N GLU A 310 -38.05 13.53 -9.05
CA GLU A 310 -37.64 12.12 -8.97
C GLU A 310 -36.19 11.98 -9.44
N TYR A 311 -35.48 11.03 -8.82
CA TYR A 311 -34.14 10.61 -9.20
C TYR A 311 -34.15 9.11 -9.44
N ASP A 312 -33.67 8.68 -10.60
CA ASP A 312 -33.24 7.30 -10.81
C ASP A 312 -31.72 7.27 -10.88
N LEU A 313 -31.08 6.51 -9.99
CA LEU A 313 -29.64 6.47 -9.82
C LEU A 313 -29.13 5.04 -9.98
N GLU A 314 -28.35 4.81 -11.03
CA GLU A 314 -27.65 3.55 -11.24
C GLU A 314 -26.18 3.70 -10.86
N PHE A 315 -25.73 2.96 -9.84
CA PHE A 315 -24.34 2.96 -9.40
C PHE A 315 -23.59 1.73 -9.89
N THR A 316 -22.46 1.95 -10.56
CA THR A 316 -21.48 0.91 -10.84
C THR A 316 -20.29 1.08 -9.89
N VAL A 317 -20.15 0.15 -8.95
CA VAL A 317 -19.04 0.12 -7.99
C VAL A 317 -17.87 -0.67 -8.58
N GLY A 318 -16.81 0.04 -8.95
CA GLY A 318 -15.58 -0.56 -9.47
C GLY A 318 -14.33 0.00 -8.80
N ARG A 319 -13.25 0.17 -9.56
CA ARG A 319 -12.05 0.90 -9.10
C ARG A 319 -12.35 2.36 -8.78
N GLU A 320 -13.30 2.92 -9.50
CA GLU A 320 -13.90 4.23 -9.28
C GLU A 320 -15.41 4.02 -9.21
N LEU A 321 -16.11 4.86 -8.45
CA LEU A 321 -17.55 4.88 -8.48
C LEU A 321 -18.00 5.58 -9.77
N ARG A 322 -18.87 4.92 -10.54
CA ARG A 322 -19.58 5.53 -11.65
C ARG A 322 -21.06 5.56 -11.33
N ALA A 323 -21.73 6.63 -11.74
CA ALA A 323 -23.15 6.79 -11.57
C ALA A 323 -23.76 7.27 -12.88
N THR A 324 -24.92 6.72 -13.24
CA THR A 324 -25.85 7.31 -14.20
C THR A 324 -27.02 7.83 -13.38
N ALA A 325 -27.38 9.09 -13.57
CA ALA A 325 -28.49 9.73 -12.89
C ALA A 325 -29.49 10.20 -13.94
N VAL A 326 -30.78 9.91 -13.72
CA VAL A 326 -31.90 10.45 -14.49
C VAL A 326 -32.73 11.31 -13.56
N LEU A 327 -32.86 12.59 -13.91
CA LEU A 327 -33.50 13.61 -13.09
C LEU A 327 -34.82 14.04 -13.72
N LYS A 328 -35.95 13.83 -13.05
CA LYS A 328 -37.24 14.36 -13.51
C LYS A 328 -37.49 15.74 -12.92
N ILE A 329 -37.70 16.75 -13.76
CA ILE A 329 -37.78 18.15 -13.33
C ILE A 329 -39.21 18.70 -13.40
N ASP A 330 -39.51 19.70 -12.56
CA ASP A 330 -40.83 20.32 -12.48
C ASP A 330 -41.09 21.38 -13.57
N LYS A 331 -40.07 22.20 -13.87
CA LYS A 331 -40.07 23.26 -14.88
C LYS A 331 -39.19 22.85 -16.04
N ASN A 332 -39.82 22.45 -17.13
CA ASN A 332 -39.17 21.79 -18.27
C ASN A 332 -38.71 22.73 -19.39
N ASN A 333 -38.88 24.05 -19.27
CA ASN A 333 -38.61 25.02 -20.33
C ASN A 333 -37.59 26.11 -19.94
N LEU A 334 -36.71 25.83 -18.96
CA LEU A 334 -35.65 26.76 -18.58
C LEU A 334 -34.51 26.72 -19.60
N ASN A 335 -33.82 27.86 -19.76
CA ASN A 335 -32.65 27.95 -20.62
C ASN A 335 -31.41 27.26 -20.03
N GLU A 336 -31.40 27.06 -18.71
CA GLU A 336 -30.33 26.41 -17.98
C GLU A 336 -30.86 25.76 -16.70
N TYR A 337 -30.19 24.69 -16.29
CA TYR A 337 -30.49 23.93 -15.08
C TYR A 337 -29.24 23.90 -14.20
N PRO A 338 -29.13 24.83 -13.23
CA PRO A 338 -28.07 24.79 -12.23
C PRO A 338 -28.30 23.64 -11.24
N LEU A 339 -27.29 22.81 -11.07
CA LEU A 339 -27.23 21.61 -10.24
C LEU A 339 -25.98 21.67 -9.37
N THR A 340 -25.94 20.81 -8.35
CA THR A 340 -24.75 20.64 -7.50
C THR A 340 -24.29 19.19 -7.56
N LEU A 341 -23.00 18.99 -7.82
CA LEU A 341 -22.36 17.68 -7.80
C LEU A 341 -21.01 17.84 -7.09
N TYR A 342 -20.77 17.05 -6.05
CA TYR A 342 -19.50 17.06 -5.32
C TYR A 342 -18.30 17.00 -6.28
N HIS A 343 -17.38 17.96 -6.16
CA HIS A 343 -16.24 18.23 -7.06
C HIS A 343 -15.28 17.06 -7.24
N GLY A 344 -15.33 16.04 -6.38
CA GLY A 344 -14.60 14.79 -6.58
C GLY A 344 -15.13 13.97 -7.77
N TYR A 345 -16.35 14.22 -8.24
CA TYR A 345 -16.94 13.59 -9.41
C TYR A 345 -16.83 14.47 -10.66
N ARG A 346 -16.66 13.81 -11.81
CA ARG A 346 -16.61 14.47 -13.13
C ARG A 346 -17.73 13.96 -13.99
N ILE A 347 -18.54 14.87 -14.51
CA ILE A 347 -19.59 14.53 -15.47
C ILE A 347 -18.92 14.14 -16.80
N GLN A 348 -19.33 13.00 -17.37
CA GLN A 348 -18.84 12.51 -18.66
C GLN A 348 -19.73 12.92 -19.82
N SER A 349 -21.04 12.99 -19.58
CA SER A 349 -22.05 13.35 -20.57
C SER A 349 -23.34 13.74 -19.87
N VAL A 350 -24.15 14.57 -20.52
CA VAL A 350 -25.52 14.90 -20.14
C VAL A 350 -26.38 14.77 -21.40
N ALA A 351 -27.61 14.28 -21.25
CA ALA A 351 -28.57 14.16 -22.35
C ALA A 351 -29.97 14.53 -21.86
N ASP A 352 -30.90 14.79 -22.77
CA ASP A 352 -32.32 14.87 -22.42
C ASP A 352 -32.95 13.46 -22.34
N GLY A 353 -34.20 13.39 -21.88
CA GLY A 353 -34.98 12.14 -21.84
C GLY A 353 -35.19 11.45 -23.21
N ASN A 354 -34.87 12.10 -24.33
CA ASN A 354 -34.89 11.51 -25.67
C ASN A 354 -33.51 10.97 -26.11
N GLY A 355 -32.48 11.12 -25.27
CA GLY A 355 -31.11 10.75 -25.57
C GLY A 355 -30.33 11.78 -26.39
N GLN A 356 -30.85 12.99 -26.56
CA GLN A 356 -30.15 14.09 -27.23
C GLN A 356 -29.12 14.70 -26.29
N ALA A 357 -27.86 14.75 -26.71
CA ALA A 357 -26.77 15.30 -25.90
C ALA A 357 -26.99 16.79 -25.58
N LEU A 358 -26.81 17.15 -24.31
CA LEU A 358 -26.89 18.51 -23.79
C LEU A 358 -25.49 19.01 -23.42
N SER A 359 -25.24 20.29 -23.69
CA SER A 359 -24.01 20.96 -23.25
C SER A 359 -24.09 21.27 -21.75
N TYR A 360 -22.96 21.20 -21.06
CA TYR A 360 -22.88 21.53 -19.64
C TYR A 360 -21.54 22.20 -19.29
N ALA A 361 -21.53 22.93 -18.18
CA ALA A 361 -20.32 23.43 -17.52
C ALA A 361 -20.26 22.87 -16.10
N GLN A 362 -19.05 22.54 -15.62
CA GLN A 362 -18.80 22.13 -14.24
C GLN A 362 -17.65 22.97 -13.67
N GLU A 363 -17.95 23.76 -12.64
CA GLU A 363 -17.01 24.61 -11.91
C GLU A 363 -17.03 24.25 -10.44
N GLY A 364 -16.11 23.38 -10.02
CA GLY A 364 -16.11 22.84 -8.67
C GLY A 364 -17.35 22.00 -8.41
N ASP A 365 -18.12 22.36 -7.38
CA ASP A 365 -19.39 21.70 -7.06
C ASP A 365 -20.56 22.16 -7.93
N ALA A 366 -20.44 23.30 -8.62
CA ALA A 366 -21.52 23.85 -9.44
C ALA A 366 -21.52 23.22 -10.84
N VAL A 367 -22.69 22.75 -11.26
CA VAL A 367 -22.93 22.17 -12.59
C VAL A 367 -24.05 22.95 -13.25
N THR A 368 -23.86 23.42 -14.47
CA THR A 368 -24.92 24.07 -15.25
C THR A 368 -25.16 23.29 -16.52
N VAL A 369 -26.36 22.75 -16.70
CA VAL A 369 -26.78 22.11 -17.95
C VAL A 369 -27.50 23.16 -18.81
N TYR A 370 -27.06 23.33 -20.05
CA TYR A 370 -27.59 24.33 -20.97
C TYR A 370 -28.68 23.75 -21.88
N ASN A 371 -29.78 24.48 -21.98
CA ASN A 371 -30.91 24.19 -22.86
C ASN A 371 -31.22 25.43 -23.71
N PRO A 372 -30.38 25.75 -24.71
CA PRO A 372 -30.51 26.98 -25.48
C PRO A 372 -31.85 27.01 -26.22
N GLY A 373 -32.66 28.02 -25.92
CA GLY A 373 -34.00 28.21 -26.51
C GLY A 373 -35.16 27.63 -25.69
N GLY A 374 -34.90 27.10 -24.49
CA GLY A 374 -35.95 26.68 -23.56
C GLY A 374 -36.79 25.53 -24.10
N GLN A 375 -36.16 24.55 -24.75
CA GLN A 375 -36.85 23.37 -25.25
C GLN A 375 -37.48 22.60 -24.09
N ILE A 376 -38.59 21.90 -24.35
CA ILE A 376 -39.29 21.11 -23.33
C ILE A 376 -38.46 19.87 -23.00
N ILE A 377 -37.82 19.86 -21.84
CA ILE A 377 -36.99 18.76 -21.30
C ILE A 377 -37.65 18.25 -20.02
N ASN A 378 -38.18 17.03 -20.04
CA ASN A 378 -38.80 16.45 -18.85
C ASN A 378 -37.79 15.70 -17.97
N GLU A 379 -36.70 15.25 -18.57
CA GLU A 379 -35.66 14.44 -17.92
C GLU A 379 -34.26 14.90 -18.38
N ILE A 380 -33.31 14.92 -17.45
CA ILE A 380 -31.88 15.23 -17.65
C ILE A 380 -31.04 14.04 -17.20
#